data_AF-A0AAV2NV12-F1
#
_entry.id   AF-A0AAV2NV12-F1
#
_cell.length_a   1.000
_cell.length_b   1.000
_cell.length_c   1.000
_cell.angle_alpha   90.00
_cell.angle_beta   90.00
_cell.angle_gamma   90.00
#
_symmetry.space_group_name_H-M   'P 1'
#
loop_
_entity.id
_entity.type
_entity.pdbx_description
1 polymer ?
#
loop_
_entity_poly.entity_id
_entity_poly.type
_entity_poly.pdbx_seq_one_letter_code
_entity_poly.pdbx_strand_id
1 'polypeptide(L)'
;MSQRTKVIQLYKTLLYMGRDYPKGYQYFRTKLKRAFDKNKTETDPEKIDKMIGHESPKMAACVAVIGKDNSPKYIKCADEASALQFHYKVHTSIDIIEEKLNVGNKTTVDIRDLYLGLLFATEEYKIYGYATNTKIKFVIVLQSSNVSLRDNEVKMIFKKLHAAYSNAVCNPFYIPGDQISSKSFNMSVLEIMGVI
;
A
#
# COMPACT_ATOMS: atom_id res chain seq x y z
N MET A 1 16.86 15.33 -1.08
CA MET A 1 16.42 15.62 0.31
C MET A 1 17.56 15.31 1.28
N SER A 2 17.87 16.20 2.23
CA SER A 2 18.92 15.94 3.24
C SER A 2 18.52 14.81 4.19
N GLN A 3 19.48 14.01 4.68
CA GLN A 3 19.24 12.96 5.69
C GLN A 3 18.51 13.52 6.91
N ARG A 4 18.86 14.75 7.34
CA ARG A 4 18.18 15.46 8.43
C ARG A 4 16.69 15.65 8.16
N THR A 5 16.32 16.01 6.93
CA THR A 5 14.92 16.16 6.52
C THR A 5 14.19 14.82 6.57
N LYS A 6 14.82 13.74 6.08
CA LYS A 6 14.24 12.39 6.13
C LYS A 6 13.99 11.91 7.56
N VAL A 7 14.95 12.11 8.48
CA VAL A 7 14.79 11.76 9.91
C VAL A 7 13.63 12.53 10.55
N ILE A 8 13.52 13.83 10.24
CA ILE A 8 12.43 14.67 10.78
C ILE A 8 11.07 14.21 10.24
N GLN A 9 10.98 13.86 8.95
CA GLN A 9 9.77 13.35 8.34
C GLN A 9 9.36 12.03 8.97
N LEU A 10 10.29 11.09 9.09
CA LEU A 10 10.13 9.82 9.80
C LEU A 10 9.58 10.01 11.22
N TYR A 11 10.18 10.91 12.01
CA TYR A 11 9.70 11.19 13.36
C TYR A 11 8.26 11.72 13.40
N LYS A 12 7.90 12.60 12.45
CA LYS A 12 6.53 13.13 12.32
C LYS A 12 5.52 12.04 11.91
N THR A 13 5.89 11.18 10.96
CA THR A 13 5.07 10.06 10.50
C THR A 13 4.78 9.10 11.64
N LEU A 14 5.80 8.68 12.39
CA LEU A 14 5.63 7.79 13.54
C LEU A 14 4.74 8.42 14.62
N LEU A 15 4.91 9.72 14.92
CA LEU A 15 4.02 10.43 15.84
C LEU A 15 2.57 10.48 15.35
N TYR A 16 2.34 10.59 14.04
CA TYR A 16 1.00 10.55 13.47
C TYR A 16 0.38 9.16 13.65
N MET A 17 1.10 8.08 13.29
CA MET A 17 0.61 6.71 13.45
C MET A 17 0.34 6.35 14.92
N GLY A 18 1.12 6.91 15.85
CA GLY A 18 0.99 6.66 17.28
C GLY A 18 -0.11 7.44 18.00
N ARG A 19 -0.95 8.23 17.30
CA ARG A 19 -2.05 8.99 17.93
C ARG A 19 -3.05 8.09 18.64
N ASP A 20 -3.38 6.97 18.01
CA ASP A 20 -4.36 5.99 18.52
C ASP A 20 -3.70 4.83 19.27
N TYR A 21 -2.48 5.02 19.78
CA TYR A 21 -1.77 3.96 20.48
C TYR A 21 -2.54 3.52 21.73
N PRO A 22 -2.73 2.21 21.99
CA PRO A 22 -3.62 1.72 23.06
C PRO A 22 -3.29 2.22 24.47
N LYS A 23 -2.03 2.56 24.75
CA LYS A 23 -1.57 3.13 26.03
C LYS A 23 -1.58 4.67 26.06
N GLY A 24 -2.15 5.31 25.05
CA GLY A 24 -2.24 6.75 24.88
C GLY A 24 -1.07 7.38 24.12
N TYR A 25 -1.36 8.51 23.47
CA TYR A 25 -0.41 9.28 22.66
C TYR A 25 0.85 9.70 23.44
N GLN A 26 0.69 10.15 24.69
CA GLN A 26 1.81 10.64 25.49
C GLN A 26 2.82 9.55 25.83
N TYR A 27 2.34 8.33 26.08
CA TYR A 27 3.18 7.15 26.30
C TYR A 27 4.00 6.83 25.04
N PHE A 28 3.33 6.77 23.88
CA PHE A 28 3.99 6.52 22.61
C PHE A 28 5.02 7.59 22.26
N ARG A 29 4.64 8.87 22.37
CA ARG A 29 5.52 10.03 22.12
C ARG A 29 6.79 9.98 22.95
N THR A 30 6.68 9.65 24.23
CA THR A 30 7.84 9.58 25.14
C THR A 30 8.78 8.44 24.74
N LYS A 31 8.23 7.28 24.40
CA LYS A 31 9.01 6.12 23.96
C LYS A 31 9.68 6.37 22.61
N LEU A 32 8.97 6.99 21.67
CA LEU A 32 9.49 7.38 20.37
C LEU A 32 10.64 8.37 20.51
N LYS A 33 10.46 9.44 21.30
CA LYS A 33 11.52 10.42 21.54
C LYS A 33 12.78 9.77 22.10
N ARG A 34 12.65 8.89 23.10
CA ARG A 34 13.79 8.13 23.65
C ARG A 34 14.50 7.26 22.62
N ALA A 35 13.77 6.64 21.69
CA ALA A 35 14.36 5.82 20.64
C ALA A 35 15.21 6.66 19.66
N PHE A 36 14.76 7.85 19.30
CA PHE A 36 15.52 8.78 18.44
C PHE A 36 16.69 9.42 19.18
N ASP A 37 16.50 9.80 20.45
CA ASP A 37 17.56 10.37 21.28
C ASP A 37 18.71 9.37 21.49
N LYS A 38 18.42 8.06 21.57
CA LYS A 38 19.43 7.00 21.70
C LYS A 38 20.39 6.93 20.51
N ASN A 39 19.93 7.29 19.31
CA ASN A 39 20.71 7.24 18.08
C ASN A 39 21.23 8.62 17.64
N LYS A 40 21.12 9.64 18.51
CA LYS A 40 21.47 11.04 18.19
C LYS A 40 22.95 11.25 17.81
N THR A 41 23.84 10.41 18.33
CA THR A 41 25.29 10.52 18.11
C THR A 41 25.78 9.74 16.89
N GLU A 42 24.88 9.05 16.18
CA GLU A 42 25.25 8.35 14.94
C GLU A 42 25.51 9.39 13.84
N THR A 43 26.73 9.39 13.31
CA THR A 43 27.19 10.30 12.24
C THR A 43 27.52 9.57 10.94
N ASP A 44 27.46 8.25 10.94
CA ASP A 44 27.72 7.42 9.77
C ASP A 44 26.56 7.50 8.77
N PRO A 45 26.76 8.06 7.57
CA PRO A 45 25.70 8.28 6.60
C PRO A 45 25.03 6.98 6.13
N GLU A 46 25.78 5.88 5.96
CA GLU A 46 25.21 4.61 5.48
C GLU A 46 24.33 3.97 6.55
N LYS A 47 24.79 4.01 7.80
CA LYS A 47 24.04 3.52 8.95
C LYS A 47 22.80 4.36 9.23
N ILE A 48 22.88 5.68 9.08
CA ILE A 48 21.74 6.59 9.17
C ILE A 48 20.72 6.27 8.07
N ASP A 49 21.14 6.13 6.80
CA ASP A 49 20.23 5.77 5.72
C ASP A 49 19.62 4.37 5.91
N LYS A 50 20.35 3.41 6.51
CA LYS A 50 19.80 2.10 6.88
C LYS A 50 18.77 2.17 8.03
N MET A 51 19.01 3.02 9.03
CA MET A 51 18.08 3.24 10.15
C MET A 51 16.83 4.02 9.72
N ILE A 52 16.98 4.99 8.81
CA ILE A 52 15.87 5.73 8.19
C ILE A 52 15.13 4.84 7.19
N GLY A 53 15.84 3.94 6.49
CA GLY A 53 15.29 3.05 5.48
C GLY A 53 14.21 2.09 5.99
N HIS A 54 14.05 1.98 7.31
CA HIS A 54 12.90 1.30 7.92
C HIS A 54 11.57 2.05 7.69
N GLU A 55 11.62 3.30 7.26
CA GLU A 55 10.48 4.07 6.77
C GLU A 55 10.88 4.78 5.47
N SER A 56 10.96 4.00 4.39
CA SER A 56 10.32 4.23 3.08
C SER A 56 11.02 3.43 1.97
N PRO A 57 10.60 2.18 1.70
CA PRO A 57 10.62 1.66 0.35
C PRO A 57 9.16 1.52 -0.10
N LYS A 58 8.42 2.62 -0.05
CA LYS A 58 7.12 2.66 -0.70
C LYS A 58 7.42 2.90 -2.17
N MET A 59 7.66 1.84 -2.91
CA MET A 59 7.77 1.90 -4.37
C MET A 59 6.83 0.84 -4.94
N ALA A 60 5.54 1.01 -4.65
CA ALA A 60 4.53 0.40 -5.50
C ALA A 60 4.67 1.08 -6.86
N ALA A 61 5.13 0.30 -7.84
CA ALA A 61 5.28 0.76 -9.21
C ALA A 61 3.92 1.06 -9.84
N CYS A 62 2.89 0.32 -9.43
CA CYS A 62 1.52 0.55 -9.85
C CYS A 62 0.52 0.11 -8.77
N VAL A 63 -0.56 0.87 -8.64
CA VAL A 63 -1.74 0.53 -7.82
C VAL A 63 -2.97 0.62 -8.72
N ALA A 64 -3.78 -0.44 -8.72
CA ALA A 64 -4.99 -0.52 -9.52
C ALA A 64 -6.20 -0.98 -8.69
N VAL A 65 -7.36 -0.42 -9.05
CA VAL A 65 -8.68 -0.81 -8.57
C VAL A 65 -9.51 -1.19 -9.79
N ILE A 66 -9.94 -2.45 -9.81
CA ILE A 66 -10.72 -3.05 -10.89
C ILE A 66 -12.11 -3.39 -10.36
N GLY A 67 -13.13 -3.01 -11.14
CA GLY A 67 -14.53 -3.28 -10.85
C GLY A 67 -14.89 -4.76 -10.92
N LYS A 68 -16.09 -5.09 -10.44
CA LYS A 68 -16.65 -6.45 -10.53
C LYS A 68 -16.81 -6.96 -11.96
N ASP A 69 -16.95 -6.03 -12.90
CA ASP A 69 -17.13 -6.18 -14.35
C ASP A 69 -15.80 -6.13 -15.11
N ASN A 70 -14.66 -6.27 -14.42
CA ASN A 70 -13.31 -6.16 -14.99
C ASN A 70 -12.99 -4.79 -15.61
N SER A 71 -13.79 -3.77 -15.32
CA SER A 71 -13.52 -2.41 -15.75
C SER A 71 -12.49 -1.73 -14.83
N PRO A 72 -11.48 -1.04 -15.38
CA PRO A 72 -10.52 -0.30 -14.57
C PRO A 72 -11.18 0.93 -13.97
N LYS A 73 -11.39 0.95 -12.64
CA LYS A 73 -11.96 2.10 -11.92
C LYS A 73 -10.90 3.12 -11.54
N TYR A 74 -9.67 2.66 -11.32
CA TYR A 74 -8.52 3.52 -11.05
C TYR A 74 -7.25 2.75 -11.35
N ILE A 75 -6.29 3.36 -12.04
CA ILE A 75 -4.93 2.85 -12.21
C ILE A 75 -3.98 4.02 -12.07
N LYS A 76 -2.98 3.89 -11.19
CA LYS A 76 -1.89 4.86 -11.09
C LYS A 76 -0.55 4.15 -11.11
N CYS A 77 0.30 4.59 -12.02
CA CYS A 77 1.69 4.13 -12.16
C CYS A 77 2.65 5.22 -11.67
N ALA A 78 3.81 4.82 -11.16
CA ALA A 78 4.85 5.73 -10.70
C ALA A 78 5.49 6.47 -11.89
N ASP A 79 5.65 5.77 -13.01
CA ASP A 79 6.11 6.28 -14.28
C ASP A 79 5.01 6.13 -15.33
N GLU A 80 4.71 7.23 -16.05
CA GLU A 80 3.67 7.25 -17.07
C GLU A 80 4.15 6.65 -18.40
N ALA A 81 5.46 6.63 -18.66
CA ALA A 81 6.01 6.01 -19.87
C ALA A 81 5.80 4.48 -19.87
N SER A 82 5.82 3.86 -18.69
CA SER A 82 5.58 2.42 -18.49
C SER A 82 4.12 2.07 -18.16
N ALA A 83 3.19 3.03 -18.17
CA ALA A 83 1.79 2.80 -17.79
C ALA A 83 1.12 1.67 -18.58
N LEU A 84 1.37 1.60 -19.89
CA LEU A 84 0.81 0.55 -20.75
C LEU A 84 1.25 -0.84 -20.32
N GLN A 85 2.53 -1.01 -19.93
CA GLN A 85 3.03 -2.31 -19.47
C GLN A 85 2.37 -2.72 -18.15
N PHE A 86 2.16 -1.78 -17.24
CA PHE A 86 1.46 -2.05 -15.99
C PHE A 86 -0.02 -2.37 -16.21
N HIS A 87 -0.68 -1.74 -17.20
CA HIS A 87 -2.05 -2.09 -17.56
C HIS A 87 -2.14 -3.56 -17.98
N TYR A 88 -1.22 -4.05 -18.82
CA TYR A 88 -1.19 -5.47 -19.20
C TYR A 88 -0.96 -6.39 -17.99
N LYS A 89 0.00 -6.07 -17.11
CA LYS A 89 0.25 -6.86 -15.89
C LYS A 89 -0.94 -6.88 -14.93
N VAL A 90 -1.65 -5.76 -14.81
CA VAL A 90 -2.87 -5.68 -13.98
C VAL A 90 -3.99 -6.50 -14.64
N HIS A 91 -4.17 -6.42 -15.95
CA HIS A 91 -5.20 -7.20 -16.65
C HIS A 91 -4.95 -8.71 -16.53
N THR A 92 -3.72 -9.19 -16.72
CA THR A 92 -3.40 -10.62 -16.56
C THR A 92 -3.60 -11.10 -15.12
N SER A 93 -3.48 -10.21 -14.14
CA SER A 93 -3.74 -10.55 -12.73
C SER A 93 -5.22 -10.78 -12.41
N ILE A 94 -6.14 -10.29 -13.25
CA ILE A 94 -7.58 -10.46 -13.05
C ILE A 94 -7.97 -11.93 -13.12
N ASP A 95 -7.47 -12.65 -14.12
CA ASP A 95 -7.79 -14.07 -14.33
C ASP A 95 -7.36 -14.91 -13.12
N ILE A 96 -6.15 -14.65 -12.59
CA ILE A 96 -5.61 -15.33 -11.41
C ILE A 96 -6.46 -15.01 -10.16
N ILE A 97 -6.93 -13.77 -10.01
CA ILE A 97 -7.83 -13.37 -8.92
C ILE A 97 -9.16 -14.13 -9.03
N GLU A 98 -9.75 -14.21 -10.22
CA GLU A 98 -11.01 -14.91 -10.44
C GLU A 98 -10.89 -16.41 -10.18
N GLU A 99 -9.80 -17.04 -10.62
CA GLU A 99 -9.49 -18.43 -10.30
C GLU A 99 -9.39 -18.63 -8.78
N LYS A 100 -8.61 -17.80 -8.08
CA LYS A 100 -8.47 -17.87 -6.61
C LYS A 100 -9.77 -17.61 -5.84
N LEU A 101 -10.73 -16.89 -6.43
CA LEU A 101 -12.06 -16.67 -5.85
C LEU A 101 -13.01 -17.84 -6.10
N ASN A 102 -12.83 -18.57 -7.20
CA ASN A 102 -13.67 -19.70 -7.59
C ASN A 102 -13.25 -21.03 -6.95
N VAL A 103 -11.99 -21.18 -6.52
CA VAL A 103 -11.52 -22.39 -5.81
C VAL A 103 -12.17 -22.45 -4.41
N GLY A 104 -13.30 -23.16 -4.34
CA GLY A 104 -14.19 -23.29 -3.19
C GLY A 104 -13.70 -24.13 -2.00
N ASN A 105 -12.39 -24.26 -1.77
CA ASN A 105 -11.83 -25.05 -0.67
C ASN A 105 -11.28 -24.17 0.47
N LYS A 106 -12.05 -23.16 0.88
CA LYS A 106 -11.68 -22.27 1.98
C LYS A 106 -12.58 -22.52 3.17
N THR A 107 -11.98 -22.81 4.32
CA THR A 107 -12.68 -22.87 5.61
C THR A 107 -13.34 -21.52 5.91
N THR A 108 -14.36 -21.47 6.79
CA THR A 108 -15.08 -20.22 7.12
C THR A 108 -14.18 -19.07 7.61
N VAL A 109 -12.97 -19.39 8.09
CA VAL A 109 -11.92 -18.44 8.47
C VAL A 109 -11.19 -17.87 7.24
N ASP A 110 -10.92 -18.69 6.23
CA ASP A 110 -10.27 -18.28 4.96
C ASP A 110 -11.20 -17.47 4.04
N ILE A 111 -12.52 -17.67 4.13
CA ILE A 111 -13.54 -16.91 3.38
C ILE A 111 -13.51 -15.41 3.75
N ARG A 112 -13.06 -15.09 4.97
CA ARG A 112 -12.95 -13.69 5.45
C ARG A 112 -11.63 -13.03 5.07
N ASP A 113 -10.63 -13.79 4.60
CA ASP A 113 -9.36 -13.19 4.22
C ASP A 113 -9.45 -12.63 2.79
N LEU A 114 -9.75 -11.34 2.72
CA LEU A 114 -9.84 -10.56 1.48
C LEU A 114 -8.49 -10.43 0.75
N TYR A 115 -7.38 -10.73 1.44
CA TYR A 115 -6.05 -10.72 0.87
C TYR A 115 -5.74 -12.05 0.18
N LEU A 116 -5.39 -12.00 -1.12
CA LEU A 116 -5.14 -13.17 -1.95
C LEU A 116 -3.66 -13.56 -2.04
N GLY A 117 -2.78 -12.78 -1.39
CA GLY A 117 -1.34 -13.01 -1.42
C GLY A 117 -0.67 -12.53 -2.70
N LEU A 118 0.54 -13.05 -2.93
CA LEU A 118 1.23 -12.95 -4.20
C LEU A 118 0.41 -13.69 -5.29
N LEU A 119 0.16 -13.01 -6.41
CA LEU A 119 -0.50 -13.59 -7.58
C LEU A 119 0.53 -14.23 -8.50
N PHE A 120 1.51 -13.43 -8.91
CA PHE A 120 2.67 -13.87 -9.67
C PHE A 120 3.83 -12.90 -9.46
N ALA A 121 5.03 -13.34 -9.80
CA ALA A 121 6.24 -12.53 -9.78
C ALA A 121 6.91 -12.57 -11.15
N THR A 122 7.42 -11.43 -11.58
CA THR A 122 8.32 -11.27 -12.71
C THR A 122 9.71 -10.88 -12.18
N GLU A 123 10.73 -10.88 -13.02
CA GLU A 123 12.10 -10.51 -12.63
C GLU A 123 12.14 -9.16 -11.89
N GLU A 124 11.43 -8.17 -12.42
CA GLU A 124 11.45 -6.80 -11.89
C GLU A 124 10.34 -6.50 -10.87
N TYR A 125 9.27 -7.30 -10.81
CA TYR A 125 8.06 -6.94 -10.06
C TYR A 125 7.40 -8.13 -9.37
N LYS A 126 6.81 -7.87 -8.20
CA LYS A 126 5.91 -8.78 -7.49
C LYS A 126 4.49 -8.21 -7.52
N ILE A 127 3.54 -9.00 -7.98
CA ILE A 127 2.14 -8.58 -8.13
C ILE A 127 1.31 -9.23 -7.03
N TYR A 128 0.69 -8.42 -6.18
CA TYR A 128 -0.16 -8.88 -5.09
C TYR A 128 -1.63 -8.57 -5.38
N GLY A 129 -2.52 -9.41 -4.85
CA GLY A 129 -3.95 -9.32 -5.07
C GLY A 129 -4.76 -9.21 -3.77
N TYR A 130 -5.87 -8.49 -3.86
CA TYR A 130 -6.87 -8.39 -2.81
C TYR A 130 -8.25 -8.30 -3.45
N ALA A 131 -9.23 -9.02 -2.92
CA ALA A 131 -10.59 -9.01 -3.44
C ALA A 131 -11.57 -8.74 -2.30
N THR A 132 -12.40 -7.72 -2.50
CA THR A 132 -13.50 -7.38 -1.59
C THR A 132 -14.65 -8.37 -1.73
N ASN A 133 -15.52 -8.42 -0.72
CA ASN A 133 -16.80 -9.14 -0.78
C ASN A 133 -17.73 -8.62 -1.89
N THR A 134 -17.60 -7.36 -2.29
CA THR A 134 -18.33 -6.75 -3.43
C THR A 134 -17.70 -7.09 -4.79
N LYS A 135 -16.74 -8.03 -4.84
CA LYS A 135 -16.00 -8.44 -6.04
C LYS A 135 -15.17 -7.33 -6.72
N ILE A 136 -14.90 -6.23 -6.00
CA ILE A 136 -13.90 -5.24 -6.41
C ILE A 136 -12.52 -5.82 -6.13
N LYS A 137 -11.63 -5.75 -7.13
CA LYS A 137 -10.30 -6.35 -7.10
C LYS A 137 -9.26 -5.22 -7.00
N PHE A 138 -8.38 -5.31 -6.01
CA PHE A 138 -7.23 -4.42 -5.89
C PHE A 138 -5.97 -5.18 -6.28
N VAL A 139 -5.11 -4.51 -7.04
CA VAL A 139 -3.84 -5.04 -7.50
C VAL A 139 -2.76 -4.03 -7.13
N ILE A 140 -1.70 -4.51 -6.49
CA ILE A 140 -0.53 -3.70 -6.17
C ILE A 140 0.70 -4.37 -6.77
N VAL A 141 1.41 -3.62 -7.60
CA VAL A 141 2.66 -4.04 -8.23
C VAL A 141 3.82 -3.41 -7.48
N LEU A 142 4.65 -4.24 -6.85
CA LEU A 142 5.83 -3.81 -6.09
C LEU A 142 7.08 -4.14 -6.89
N GLN A 143 8.10 -3.28 -6.85
CA GLN A 143 9.39 -3.61 -7.46
C GLN A 143 10.10 -4.73 -6.68
N SER A 144 10.65 -5.73 -7.38
CA SER A 144 11.31 -6.91 -6.79
C SER A 144 12.55 -6.57 -5.97
N SER A 145 13.20 -5.44 -6.25
CA SER A 145 14.31 -4.88 -5.46
C SER A 145 13.91 -4.54 -4.01
N ASN A 146 12.62 -4.41 -3.72
CA ASN A 146 12.10 -4.25 -2.36
C ASN A 146 12.04 -5.61 -1.63
N VAL A 147 13.20 -6.21 -1.42
CA VAL A 147 13.40 -7.60 -0.96
C VAL A 147 12.80 -7.89 0.45
N SER A 148 12.37 -6.88 1.21
CA SER A 148 12.01 -7.04 2.62
C SER A 148 10.54 -6.77 3.01
N LEU A 149 9.63 -6.49 2.07
CA LEU A 149 8.21 -6.33 2.44
C LEU A 149 7.61 -7.67 2.83
N ARG A 150 7.25 -7.80 4.11
CA ARG A 150 6.58 -9.00 4.63
C ARG A 150 5.11 -8.98 4.25
N ASP A 151 4.50 -10.14 4.10
CA ASP A 151 3.07 -10.27 3.77
C ASP A 151 2.14 -9.45 4.70
N ASN A 152 2.49 -9.35 5.98
CA ASN A 152 1.73 -8.52 6.93
C ASN A 152 1.74 -7.02 6.57
N GLU A 153 2.86 -6.50 6.07
CA GLU A 153 2.98 -5.11 5.66
C GLU A 153 2.17 -4.86 4.38
N VAL A 154 2.25 -5.79 3.41
CA VAL A 154 1.42 -5.74 2.20
C VAL A 154 -0.07 -5.79 2.55
N LYS A 155 -0.46 -6.66 3.49
CA LYS A 155 -1.83 -6.74 4.00
C LYS A 155 -2.30 -5.43 4.65
N MET A 156 -1.42 -4.73 5.38
CA MET A 156 -1.72 -3.40 5.92
C MET A 156 -1.90 -2.36 4.82
N ILE A 157 -1.09 -2.39 3.75
CA ILE A 157 -1.24 -1.51 2.59
C ILE A 157 -2.60 -1.72 1.93
N PHE A 158 -3.00 -2.98 1.69
CA PHE A 158 -4.32 -3.27 1.12
C PHE A 158 -5.47 -2.82 2.03
N LYS A 159 -5.36 -3.00 3.34
CA LYS A 159 -6.37 -2.49 4.29
C LYS A 159 -6.49 -0.96 4.21
N LYS A 160 -5.36 -0.25 4.09
CA LYS A 160 -5.35 1.21 3.91
C LYS A 160 -6.00 1.62 2.59
N LEU A 161 -5.66 0.93 1.50
CA LEU A 161 -6.26 1.18 0.18
C LEU A 161 -7.76 0.91 0.18
N HIS A 162 -8.21 -0.17 0.83
CA HIS A 162 -9.63 -0.49 0.98
C HIS A 162 -10.36 0.62 1.75
N ALA A 163 -9.83 1.07 2.90
CA ALA A 163 -10.44 2.15 3.65
C ALA A 163 -10.56 3.45 2.82
N ALA A 164 -9.51 3.78 2.04
CA ALA A 164 -9.54 4.93 1.14
C ALA A 164 -10.59 4.76 0.02
N TYR A 165 -10.67 3.57 -0.58
CA TYR A 165 -11.66 3.24 -1.61
C TYR A 165 -13.08 3.37 -1.05
N SER A 166 -13.36 2.76 0.11
CA SER A 166 -14.66 2.83 0.78
C SER A 166 -15.07 4.28 1.04
N ASN A 167 -14.16 5.13 1.55
CA ASN A 167 -14.43 6.55 1.76
C ASN A 167 -14.72 7.30 0.44
N ALA A 168 -14.06 6.92 -0.66
CA ALA A 168 -14.29 7.54 -1.96
C ALA A 168 -15.66 7.17 -2.55
N VAL A 169 -16.08 5.91 -2.43
CA VAL A 169 -17.36 5.42 -2.97
C VAL A 169 -18.55 5.73 -2.08
N CYS A 170 -18.33 5.93 -0.76
CA CYS A 170 -19.36 6.41 0.17
C CYS A 170 -19.70 7.90 0.00
N ASN A 171 -19.14 8.57 -1.00
CA ASN A 171 -19.53 9.92 -1.37
C ASN A 171 -20.91 9.88 -2.07
N PRO A 172 -21.93 10.61 -1.58
CA PRO A 172 -23.26 10.66 -2.21
C PRO A 172 -23.27 11.12 -3.68
N PHE A 173 -22.23 11.84 -4.11
CA PHE A 173 -22.08 12.32 -5.49
C PHE A 173 -21.25 11.37 -6.38
N TYR A 174 -20.76 10.25 -5.84
CA TYR A 174 -20.08 9.23 -6.63
C TYR A 174 -21.12 8.39 -7.36
N ILE A 175 -20.98 8.29 -8.69
CA ILE A 175 -21.82 7.44 -9.53
C ILE A 175 -21.23 6.03 -9.51
N PRO A 176 -21.99 5.01 -9.04
CA PRO A 176 -21.50 3.64 -9.02
C PRO A 176 -21.14 3.17 -10.42
N GLY A 177 -19.87 2.80 -10.62
CA GLY A 177 -19.37 2.35 -11.91
C GLY A 177 -18.47 3.35 -12.63
N ASP A 178 -18.44 4.62 -12.21
CA ASP A 178 -17.51 5.58 -12.79
C ASP A 178 -16.09 5.43 -12.22
N GLN A 179 -15.12 5.99 -12.95
CA GLN A 179 -13.74 6.07 -12.48
C GLN A 179 -13.64 6.92 -11.20
N ILE A 180 -12.74 6.53 -10.31
CA ILE A 180 -12.55 7.23 -9.04
C ILE A 180 -11.70 8.47 -9.28
N SER A 181 -12.32 9.65 -9.21
CA SER A 181 -11.66 10.95 -9.40
C SER A 181 -11.36 11.70 -8.08
N SER A 182 -11.60 11.07 -6.93
CA SER A 182 -11.45 11.71 -5.62
C SER A 182 -9.99 12.11 -5.33
N LYS A 183 -9.77 13.40 -5.01
CA LYS A 183 -8.46 13.93 -4.63
C LYS A 183 -7.90 13.28 -3.36
N SER A 184 -8.74 13.02 -2.36
CA SER A 184 -8.31 12.40 -1.10
C SER A 184 -7.92 10.92 -1.30
N PHE A 185 -8.62 10.23 -2.19
CA PHE A 185 -8.25 8.87 -2.62
C PHE A 185 -6.90 8.89 -3.34
N ASN A 186 -6.73 9.78 -4.31
CA ASN A 186 -5.48 9.90 -5.06
C ASN A 186 -4.29 10.21 -4.13
N MET A 187 -4.45 11.13 -3.17
CA MET A 187 -3.40 11.39 -2.17
C MET A 187 -3.06 10.14 -1.34
N SER A 188 -4.05 9.36 -0.93
CA SER A 188 -3.83 8.10 -0.20
C SER A 188 -3.03 7.09 -1.04
N VAL A 189 -3.32 6.99 -2.34
CA VAL A 189 -2.58 6.14 -3.27
C VAL A 189 -1.16 6.64 -3.46
N LEU A 190 -0.95 7.94 -3.69
CA LEU A 190 0.40 8.51 -3.83
C LEU A 190 1.24 8.27 -2.58
N GLU A 191 0.63 8.35 -1.39
CA GLU A 191 1.31 8.03 -0.14
C GLU A 191 1.60 6.53 0.00
N ILE A 192 0.79 5.63 -0.57
CA ILE A 192 1.08 4.19 -0.66
C ILE A 192 2.23 3.92 -1.63
N MET A 193 2.28 4.65 -2.74
CA MET A 193 3.32 4.57 -3.76
C MET A 193 4.62 5.28 -3.38
N GLY A 194 4.65 6.00 -2.25
CA GLY A 194 5.83 6.72 -1.77
C GLY A 194 6.25 7.92 -2.62
N VAL A 195 5.32 8.47 -3.38
CA VAL A 195 5.55 9.64 -4.25
C VAL A 195 5.46 10.96 -3.46
N ILE A 196 4.86 10.93 -2.26
CA ILE A 196 4.69 12.07 -1.34
C ILE A 196 4.99 11.70 0.11
#